data_AF-F6FG26-F1
#
_entry.id   AF-F6FG26-F1
#
_cell.length_a   1.000
_cell.length_b   1.000
_cell.length_c   1.000
_cell.angle_alpha   90.00
_cell.angle_beta   90.00
_cell.angle_gamma   90.00
#
_symmetry.space_group_name_H-M   'P 1'
#
loop_
_entity.id
_entity.type
_entity.pdbx_description
1 polymer ?
#
loop_
_entity_poly.entity_id
_entity_poly.type
_entity_poly.pdbx_seq_one_letter_code
_entity_poly.pdbx_strand_id
1 'polypeptide(L)'
;MTSTVKTMLTLGGVGGAGSLTVGGVYFGSKETIGNLVKDQVLGISPEFNDSWKDQHKKLLAYGGELSPELKQVKEKHTNSELASSIEALKNWCKASYEKTYKTSLSKAQESLLKEVKTYCIQSTKEKLQATLTSGSGNKVLSGAGDKDEFVKNYKTLKDYNHTNDGVLDSELASWKEGADSKANSDWGNLQRWCEGHYESPFKGITDLFKNLKKYCTKTS
;
A
#
# COMPACT_ATOMS: atom_id res chain seq x y z
N MET A 1 -46.39 -23.48 -63.06
CA MET A 1 -47.08 -23.51 -61.75
C MET A 1 -47.30 -24.99 -61.44
N THR A 2 -46.81 -25.63 -60.40
CA THR A 2 -46.37 -25.24 -59.05
C THR A 2 -45.44 -26.37 -58.57
N SER A 3 -44.26 -26.02 -58.06
CA SER A 3 -43.28 -26.98 -57.53
C SER A 3 -43.76 -27.65 -56.27
N THR A 4 -43.62 -28.97 -56.21
CA THR A 4 -43.57 -29.74 -54.97
C THR A 4 -42.30 -30.57 -55.01
N VAL A 5 -41.31 -30.27 -54.18
CA VAL A 5 -40.21 -31.21 -53.91
C VAL A 5 -39.90 -31.15 -52.43
N LYS A 6 -40.31 -32.20 -51.72
CA LYS A 6 -39.81 -32.58 -50.41
C LYS A 6 -38.33 -32.95 -50.58
N THR A 7 -37.42 -32.17 -50.02
CA THR A 7 -36.02 -32.56 -49.93
C THR A 7 -35.78 -33.24 -48.60
N MET A 8 -35.70 -34.56 -48.69
CA MET A 8 -35.22 -35.50 -47.70
C MET A 8 -33.72 -35.26 -47.51
N LEU A 9 -33.29 -34.82 -46.31
CA LEU A 9 -31.88 -34.66 -45.98
C LEU A 9 -31.33 -36.00 -45.44
N THR A 10 -30.62 -36.71 -46.31
CA THR A 10 -29.81 -37.89 -46.00
C THR A 10 -28.54 -37.50 -45.24
N LEU A 11 -28.28 -38.25 -44.18
CA LEU A 11 -27.06 -38.27 -43.35
C LEU A 11 -25.87 -38.93 -44.06
N GLY A 12 -24.66 -38.45 -43.72
CA GLY A 12 -23.38 -39.18 -43.75
C GLY A 12 -22.26 -38.42 -44.49
N GLY A 13 -21.09 -38.09 -43.93
CA GLY A 13 -20.46 -38.26 -42.61
C GLY A 13 -19.61 -37.00 -42.31
N VAL A 14 -18.81 -36.83 -41.25
CA VAL A 14 -17.90 -37.73 -40.54
C VAL A 14 -17.55 -37.08 -39.18
N GLY A 15 -17.67 -37.81 -38.06
CA GLY A 15 -16.86 -37.69 -36.84
C GLY A 15 -16.97 -36.46 -35.91
N GLY A 16 -17.55 -36.65 -34.71
CA GLY A 16 -17.08 -36.00 -33.47
C GLY A 16 -18.02 -35.04 -32.72
N ALA A 17 -18.03 -35.20 -31.39
CA ALA A 17 -18.41 -34.26 -30.33
C ALA A 17 -19.90 -34.07 -29.95
N GLY A 18 -20.33 -34.93 -29.01
CA GLY A 18 -20.95 -34.57 -27.72
C GLY A 18 -21.91 -33.38 -27.65
N SER A 19 -23.19 -33.69 -27.42
CA SER A 19 -24.14 -32.76 -26.82
C SER A 19 -23.73 -32.44 -25.38
N LEU A 20 -22.91 -31.40 -25.20
CA LEU A 20 -22.72 -30.79 -23.89
C LEU A 20 -23.92 -29.90 -23.61
N THR A 21 -24.63 -30.24 -22.54
CA THR A 21 -25.71 -29.51 -21.94
C THR A 21 -25.34 -28.04 -21.74
N VAL A 22 -26.30 -27.17 -22.00
CA VAL A 22 -26.25 -25.72 -21.76
C VAL A 22 -26.18 -25.46 -20.26
N GLY A 23 -25.01 -25.68 -19.67
CA GLY A 23 -24.61 -25.16 -18.38
C GLY A 23 -23.74 -23.94 -18.65
N GLY A 24 -24.37 -22.79 -18.90
CA GLY A 24 -23.66 -21.53 -19.07
C GLY A 24 -22.76 -21.31 -17.86
N VAL A 25 -21.45 -21.36 -18.06
CA VAL A 25 -20.49 -21.16 -16.99
C VAL A 25 -20.54 -19.69 -16.61
N TYR A 26 -21.33 -19.37 -15.59
CA TYR A 26 -21.34 -18.06 -14.96
C TYR A 26 -20.05 -17.96 -14.16
N PHE A 27 -18.93 -17.73 -14.83
CA PHE A 27 -17.69 -17.28 -14.19
C PHE A 27 -17.91 -15.84 -13.74
N GLY A 28 -18.74 -15.65 -12.71
CA GLY A 28 -18.78 -14.41 -11.97
C GLY A 28 -17.39 -14.19 -11.38
N SER A 29 -16.64 -13.24 -11.93
CA SER A 29 -15.31 -12.88 -11.47
C SER A 29 -15.42 -12.47 -9.99
N LYS A 30 -15.07 -13.40 -9.10
CA LYS A 30 -15.02 -13.17 -7.67
C LYS A 30 -13.83 -12.25 -7.41
N GLU A 31 -14.09 -10.96 -7.27
CA GLU A 31 -13.09 -10.00 -6.86
C GLU A 31 -12.96 -10.07 -5.33
N THR A 32 -11.78 -10.42 -4.82
CA THR A 32 -11.49 -10.43 -3.37
C THR A 32 -10.88 -9.11 -2.93
N ILE A 33 -10.86 -8.86 -1.63
CA ILE A 33 -10.12 -7.71 -1.07
C ILE A 33 -8.64 -7.82 -1.44
N GLY A 34 -8.05 -9.01 -1.35
CA GLY A 34 -6.67 -9.28 -1.75
C GLY A 34 -6.37 -8.87 -3.20
N ASN A 35 -7.31 -9.07 -4.13
CA ASN A 35 -7.13 -8.64 -5.52
C ASN A 35 -7.04 -7.11 -5.68
N LEU A 36 -7.65 -6.35 -4.76
CA LEU A 36 -7.66 -4.88 -4.79
C LEU A 36 -6.43 -4.27 -4.11
N VAL A 37 -5.99 -4.84 -2.99
CA VAL A 37 -4.83 -4.33 -2.26
C VAL A 37 -3.51 -4.92 -2.74
N LYS A 38 -3.55 -6.09 -3.39
CA LYS A 38 -2.41 -6.76 -4.02
C LYS A 38 -1.20 -6.80 -3.08
N ASP A 39 -0.07 -6.31 -3.55
CA ASP A 39 1.20 -6.28 -2.86
C ASP A 39 1.31 -5.10 -1.87
N GLN A 40 0.37 -4.15 -1.85
CA GLN A 40 0.46 -2.95 -1.00
C GLN A 40 0.42 -3.26 0.51
N VAL A 41 0.05 -4.46 0.89
CA VAL A 41 -0.05 -4.90 2.28
C VAL A 41 1.33 -4.99 2.95
N LEU A 42 1.36 -4.75 4.26
CA LEU A 42 2.57 -4.95 5.07
C LEU A 42 3.08 -6.40 5.00
N GLY A 43 4.40 -6.54 4.94
CA GLY A 43 5.05 -7.85 5.02
C GLY A 43 4.85 -8.50 6.38
N ILE A 44 4.99 -9.83 6.42
CA ILE A 44 4.79 -10.63 7.65
C ILE A 44 6.10 -11.00 8.35
N SER A 45 7.23 -10.72 7.71
CA SER A 45 8.57 -11.02 8.18
C SER A 45 8.97 -10.08 9.34
N PRO A 46 9.93 -10.50 10.20
CA PRO A 46 10.24 -9.82 11.46
C PRO A 46 10.57 -8.32 11.32
N GLU A 47 11.13 -7.89 10.20
CA GLU A 47 11.47 -6.49 9.90
C GLU A 47 10.24 -5.57 9.84
N PHE A 48 9.02 -6.12 9.70
CA PHE A 48 7.77 -5.37 9.73
C PHE A 48 7.12 -5.33 11.13
N ASN A 49 7.71 -5.95 12.15
CA ASN A 49 7.08 -6.01 13.49
C ASN A 49 6.80 -4.62 14.07
N ASP A 50 7.73 -3.66 13.91
CA ASP A 50 7.51 -2.27 14.34
C ASP A 50 6.38 -1.62 13.54
N SER A 51 6.28 -1.89 12.24
CA SER A 51 5.18 -1.39 11.41
C SER A 51 3.82 -1.95 11.85
N TRP A 52 3.75 -3.24 12.18
CA TRP A 52 2.52 -3.83 12.71
C TRP A 52 2.15 -3.29 14.09
N LYS A 53 3.15 -3.02 14.93
CA LYS A 53 2.97 -2.33 16.20
C LYS A 53 2.40 -0.93 16.00
N ASP A 54 2.92 -0.16 15.05
CA ASP A 54 2.41 1.17 14.69
C ASP A 54 0.94 1.10 14.22
N GLN A 55 0.61 0.14 13.35
CA GLN A 55 -0.77 -0.07 12.89
C GLN A 55 -1.72 -0.48 14.02
N HIS A 56 -1.24 -1.30 14.96
CA HIS A 56 -2.03 -1.66 16.12
C HIS A 56 -2.27 -0.45 17.05
N LYS A 57 -1.26 0.41 17.25
CA LYS A 57 -1.45 1.69 17.98
C LYS A 57 -2.50 2.57 17.31
N LYS A 58 -2.46 2.67 15.98
CA LYS A 58 -3.46 3.39 15.18
C LYS A 58 -4.88 2.82 15.37
N LEU A 59 -5.02 1.49 15.41
CA LEU A 59 -6.30 0.82 15.70
C LEU A 59 -6.82 1.16 17.09
N LEU A 60 -5.96 1.10 18.11
CA LEU A 60 -6.34 1.40 19.50
C LEU A 60 -6.80 2.85 19.66
N ALA A 61 -6.13 3.79 19.01
CA ALA A 61 -6.44 5.22 19.06
C ALA A 61 -7.72 5.61 18.29
N TYR A 62 -8.22 4.76 17.40
CA TYR A 62 -9.36 5.10 16.56
C TYR A 62 -10.69 5.06 17.34
N GLY A 63 -11.39 6.19 17.42
CA GLY A 63 -12.66 6.32 18.15
C GLY A 63 -13.93 6.10 17.31
N GLY A 64 -13.82 5.79 16.02
CA GLY A 64 -14.96 5.61 15.13
C GLY A 64 -15.53 4.19 15.11
N GLU A 65 -16.49 3.97 14.23
CA GLU A 65 -17.10 2.65 14.00
C GLU A 65 -16.14 1.71 13.25
N LEU A 66 -16.11 0.46 13.69
CA LEU A 66 -15.31 -0.64 13.15
C LEU A 66 -16.22 -1.84 12.87
N SER A 67 -15.84 -2.67 11.89
CA SER A 67 -16.46 -3.96 11.66
C SER A 67 -16.42 -4.82 12.93
N PRO A 68 -17.41 -5.70 13.14
CA PRO A 68 -17.47 -6.54 14.34
C PRO A 68 -16.17 -7.31 14.61
N GLU A 69 -15.52 -7.85 13.57
CA GLU A 69 -14.29 -8.61 13.71
C GLU A 69 -13.10 -7.73 14.10
N LEU A 70 -12.94 -6.56 13.49
CA LEU A 70 -11.84 -5.66 13.82
C LEU A 70 -12.03 -5.01 15.19
N LYS A 71 -13.28 -4.69 15.55
CA LYS A 71 -13.65 -4.24 16.90
C LYS A 71 -13.27 -5.28 17.94
N GLN A 72 -13.53 -6.55 17.68
CA GLN A 72 -13.15 -7.64 18.58
C GLN A 72 -11.62 -7.74 18.76
N VAL A 73 -10.84 -7.55 17.70
CA VAL A 73 -9.37 -7.48 17.80
C VAL A 73 -8.97 -6.33 18.73
N LYS A 74 -9.49 -5.13 18.50
CA LYS A 74 -9.21 -3.94 19.31
C LYS A 74 -9.55 -4.13 20.79
N GLU A 75 -10.70 -4.72 21.11
CA GLU A 75 -11.19 -4.90 22.48
C GLU A 75 -10.43 -5.98 23.25
N LYS A 76 -10.05 -7.08 22.58
CA LYS A 76 -9.32 -8.19 23.22
C LYS A 76 -7.81 -7.94 23.34
N HIS A 77 -7.25 -7.14 22.44
CA HIS A 77 -5.83 -6.90 22.33
C HIS A 77 -5.54 -5.42 22.58
N THR A 78 -5.50 -5.00 23.84
CA THR A 78 -5.40 -3.56 24.21
C THR A 78 -3.97 -3.04 24.35
N ASN A 79 -2.97 -3.92 24.25
CA ASN A 79 -1.55 -3.55 24.40
C ASN A 79 -0.79 -3.84 23.10
N SER A 80 -0.38 -2.78 22.39
CA SER A 80 0.39 -2.86 21.13
C SER A 80 1.81 -3.38 21.28
N GLU A 81 2.34 -3.46 22.50
CA GLU A 81 3.69 -3.96 22.76
C GLU A 81 3.71 -5.49 22.84
N LEU A 82 2.55 -6.14 23.00
CA LEU A 82 2.45 -7.59 23.07
C LEU A 82 2.45 -8.23 21.68
N ALA A 83 3.29 -9.25 21.50
CA ALA A 83 3.34 -10.03 20.26
C ALA A 83 1.98 -10.65 19.90
N SER A 84 1.20 -11.10 20.89
CA SER A 84 -0.15 -11.65 20.66
C SER A 84 -1.12 -10.63 20.07
N SER A 85 -1.02 -9.36 20.46
CA SER A 85 -1.84 -8.28 19.89
C SER A 85 -1.48 -7.96 18.44
N ILE A 86 -0.17 -7.91 18.17
CA ILE A 86 0.36 -7.72 16.82
C ILE A 86 -0.09 -8.88 15.91
N GLU A 87 0.03 -10.12 16.37
CA GLU A 87 -0.40 -11.30 15.62
C GLU A 87 -1.93 -11.34 15.38
N ALA A 88 -2.74 -10.87 16.34
CA ALA A 88 -4.19 -10.79 16.15
C ALA A 88 -4.57 -9.87 14.98
N LEU A 89 -3.94 -8.69 14.89
CA LEU A 89 -4.16 -7.78 13.75
C LEU A 89 -3.65 -8.38 12.43
N LYS A 90 -2.44 -8.97 12.42
CA LYS A 90 -1.91 -9.66 11.24
C LYS A 90 -2.87 -10.74 10.74
N ASN A 91 -3.40 -11.56 11.64
CA ASN A 91 -4.33 -12.64 11.30
C ASN A 91 -5.67 -12.12 10.78
N TRP A 92 -6.20 -11.05 11.37
CA TRP A 92 -7.39 -10.38 10.85
C TRP A 92 -7.16 -9.84 9.43
N CYS A 93 -6.02 -9.22 9.17
CA CYS A 93 -5.66 -8.75 7.84
C CYS A 93 -5.60 -9.90 6.83
N LYS A 94 -4.89 -10.99 7.15
CA LYS A 94 -4.81 -12.20 6.31
C LYS A 94 -6.18 -12.76 5.97
N ALA A 95 -7.04 -12.95 6.97
CA ALA A 95 -8.40 -13.44 6.77
C ALA A 95 -9.24 -12.47 5.92
N SER A 96 -9.03 -11.17 6.08
CA SER A 96 -9.76 -10.14 5.33
C SER A 96 -9.40 -10.12 3.84
N TYR A 97 -8.17 -10.51 3.47
CA TYR A 97 -7.76 -10.57 2.05
C TYR A 97 -8.52 -11.64 1.26
N GLU A 98 -8.91 -12.74 1.92
CA GLU A 98 -9.64 -13.85 1.32
C GLU A 98 -11.15 -13.55 1.16
N LYS A 99 -11.66 -12.53 1.86
CA LYS A 99 -13.05 -12.12 1.78
C LYS A 99 -13.38 -11.57 0.39
N THR A 100 -14.57 -11.93 -0.09
CA THR A 100 -15.12 -11.43 -1.36
C THR A 100 -15.42 -9.95 -1.26
N TYR A 101 -14.80 -9.12 -2.11
CA TYR A 101 -15.14 -7.71 -2.18
C TYR A 101 -16.50 -7.50 -2.84
N LYS A 102 -16.71 -8.06 -4.04
CA LYS A 102 -17.98 -8.01 -4.76
C LYS A 102 -18.15 -9.22 -5.67
N THR A 103 -19.39 -9.50 -6.04
CA THR A 103 -19.75 -10.47 -7.08
C THR A 103 -20.75 -9.83 -8.03
N SER A 104 -21.13 -10.50 -9.12
CA SER A 104 -22.21 -10.05 -10.01
C SER A 104 -23.57 -9.91 -9.30
N LEU A 105 -23.74 -10.52 -8.12
CA LEU A 105 -25.01 -10.59 -7.38
C LEU A 105 -24.96 -9.88 -6.02
N SER A 106 -23.79 -9.39 -5.59
CA SER A 106 -23.60 -8.79 -4.26
C SER A 106 -22.98 -7.40 -4.34
N LYS A 107 -23.42 -6.51 -3.45
CA LYS A 107 -22.81 -5.17 -3.30
C LYS A 107 -21.36 -5.28 -2.85
N ALA A 108 -20.59 -4.24 -3.17
CA ALA A 108 -19.21 -4.10 -2.76
C ALA A 108 -19.07 -3.93 -1.25
N GLN A 109 -18.09 -4.60 -0.65
CA GLN A 109 -17.71 -4.46 0.76
C GLN A 109 -16.73 -3.29 0.94
N GLU A 110 -17.20 -2.07 0.66
CA GLU A 110 -16.39 -0.83 0.72
C GLU A 110 -15.86 -0.54 2.12
N SER A 111 -16.65 -0.80 3.17
CA SER A 111 -16.25 -0.61 4.56
C SER A 111 -15.07 -1.51 4.93
N LEU A 112 -15.15 -2.80 4.61
CA LEU A 112 -14.07 -3.76 4.84
C LEU A 112 -12.80 -3.37 4.06
N LEU A 113 -12.94 -2.99 2.78
CA LEU A 113 -11.81 -2.54 1.98
C LEU A 113 -11.13 -1.31 2.60
N LYS A 114 -11.91 -0.35 3.09
CA LYS A 114 -11.39 0.84 3.77
C LYS A 114 -10.63 0.48 5.04
N GLU A 115 -11.16 -0.43 5.86
CA GLU A 115 -10.47 -0.90 7.07
C GLU A 115 -9.16 -1.61 6.73
N VAL A 116 -9.18 -2.49 5.73
CA VAL A 116 -7.97 -3.20 5.27
C VAL A 116 -6.92 -2.20 4.78
N LYS A 117 -7.31 -1.23 3.96
CA LYS A 117 -6.40 -0.15 3.52
C LYS A 117 -5.88 0.69 4.70
N THR A 118 -6.65 0.85 5.75
CA THR A 118 -6.30 1.71 6.88
C THR A 118 -5.35 1.03 7.87
N TYR A 119 -5.51 -0.27 8.11
CA TYR A 119 -4.83 -0.99 9.18
C TYR A 119 -3.88 -2.10 8.72
N CYS A 120 -3.97 -2.54 7.47
CA CYS A 120 -3.08 -3.55 6.90
C CYS A 120 -2.02 -2.97 5.95
N ILE A 121 -2.13 -1.69 5.62
CA ILE A 121 -1.21 -0.94 4.78
C ILE A 121 -0.70 0.23 5.62
N GLN A 122 0.62 0.37 5.73
CA GLN A 122 1.24 1.56 6.27
C GLN A 122 1.82 2.35 5.10
N SER A 123 1.49 3.62 4.99
CA SER A 123 2.15 4.51 4.04
C SER A 123 3.59 4.78 4.47
N THR A 124 4.44 5.12 3.51
CA THR A 124 5.83 5.48 3.80
C THR A 124 5.88 6.71 4.71
N LYS A 125 4.98 7.69 4.50
CA LYS A 125 4.86 8.86 5.38
C LYS A 125 4.53 8.49 6.83
N GLU A 126 3.56 7.60 7.05
CA GLU A 126 3.24 7.11 8.40
C GLU A 126 4.44 6.43 9.04
N LYS A 127 5.18 5.61 8.28
CA LYS A 127 6.35 4.93 8.84
C LYS A 127 7.49 5.90 9.17
N LEU A 128 7.73 6.90 8.32
CA LEU A 128 8.68 7.96 8.59
C LEU A 128 8.30 8.69 9.88
N GLN A 129 7.04 9.09 10.02
CA GLN A 129 6.54 9.79 11.20
C GLN A 129 6.70 8.95 12.47
N ALA A 130 6.41 7.64 12.41
CA ALA A 130 6.59 6.72 13.54
C ALA A 130 8.07 6.50 13.93
N THR A 131 8.99 6.68 12.98
CA THR A 131 10.44 6.56 13.22
C THR A 131 11.03 7.79 13.90
N LEU A 132 10.33 8.92 13.88
CA LEU A 132 10.78 10.15 14.52
C LEU A 132 10.50 10.10 16.03
N THR A 133 11.56 10.19 16.83
CA THR A 133 11.42 10.30 18.30
C THR A 133 10.62 11.54 18.66
N SER A 134 9.76 11.44 19.66
CA SER A 134 9.01 12.59 20.22
C SER A 134 9.99 13.65 20.72
N GLY A 135 10.20 14.69 19.92
CA GLY A 135 11.05 15.83 20.23
C GLY A 135 10.50 17.08 19.56
N SER A 136 10.65 18.25 20.19
CA SER A 136 10.16 19.51 19.65
C SER A 136 10.86 19.80 18.31
N GLY A 137 10.10 19.76 17.22
CA GLY A 137 10.59 20.06 15.88
C GLY A 137 10.82 18.86 14.96
N ASN A 138 10.71 17.62 15.46
CA ASN A 138 10.81 16.45 14.58
C ASN A 138 9.52 16.28 13.76
N LYS A 139 9.64 16.24 12.44
CA LYS A 139 8.50 16.03 11.54
C LYS A 139 8.91 15.44 10.21
N VAL A 140 7.97 14.77 9.56
CA VAL A 140 8.04 14.56 8.10
C VAL A 140 7.75 15.90 7.44
N LEU A 141 8.64 16.33 6.55
CA LEU A 141 8.50 17.61 5.87
C LEU A 141 7.29 17.58 4.93
N SER A 142 6.62 18.70 4.71
CA SER A 142 5.57 18.79 3.69
C SER A 142 5.21 20.24 3.36
N GLY A 143 4.90 20.50 2.09
CA GLY A 143 4.44 21.81 1.66
C GLY A 143 5.49 22.93 1.75
N ALA A 144 5.07 24.14 1.39
CA ALA A 144 5.94 25.31 1.33
C ALA A 144 6.35 25.86 2.71
N GLY A 145 5.62 25.51 3.77
CA GLY A 145 5.94 25.93 5.14
C GLY A 145 7.26 25.35 5.67
N ASP A 146 7.80 24.34 4.99
CA ASP A 146 9.00 23.60 5.37
C ASP A 146 10.19 23.93 4.46
N LYS A 147 10.12 25.06 3.75
CA LYS A 147 11.12 25.49 2.77
C LYS A 147 12.53 25.48 3.36
N ASP A 148 12.73 26.07 4.54
CA ASP A 148 14.07 26.21 5.12
C ASP A 148 14.69 24.86 5.45
N GLU A 149 13.88 23.91 5.94
CA GLU A 149 14.28 22.52 6.11
C GLU A 149 14.60 21.82 4.79
N PHE A 150 13.77 21.99 3.76
CA PHE A 150 14.07 21.42 2.45
C PHE A 150 15.34 21.99 1.85
N VAL A 151 15.58 23.31 1.96
CA VAL A 151 16.83 23.94 1.54
C VAL A 151 18.01 23.34 2.29
N LYS A 152 17.91 23.21 3.63
CA LYS A 152 18.96 22.60 4.45
C LYS A 152 19.25 21.17 4.01
N ASN A 153 18.23 20.34 3.86
CA ASN A 153 18.37 18.94 3.45
C ASN A 153 18.91 18.82 2.02
N TYR A 154 18.46 19.66 1.09
CA TYR A 154 18.95 19.70 -0.29
C TYR A 154 20.45 19.94 -0.34
N LYS A 155 20.98 20.88 0.46
CA LYS A 155 22.43 21.15 0.52
C LYS A 155 23.24 19.93 0.91
N THR A 156 22.69 19.03 1.74
CA THR A 156 23.39 17.82 2.19
C THR A 156 23.56 16.76 1.10
N LEU A 157 22.91 16.91 -0.07
CA LEU A 157 23.12 16.02 -1.22
C LEU A 157 24.59 16.00 -1.66
N LYS A 158 25.30 17.12 -1.54
CA LYS A 158 26.74 17.21 -1.86
C LYS A 158 27.58 16.26 -1.01
N ASP A 159 27.17 16.07 0.24
CA ASP A 159 27.86 15.28 1.26
C ASP A 159 27.35 13.83 1.32
N TYR A 160 26.59 13.38 0.31
CA TYR A 160 26.03 12.03 0.27
C TYR A 160 27.11 10.95 0.35
N ASN A 161 26.92 10.00 1.29
CA ASN A 161 27.82 8.88 1.51
C ASN A 161 27.09 7.53 1.43
N HIS A 162 27.39 6.77 0.38
CA HIS A 162 26.79 5.47 0.10
C HIS A 162 27.00 4.42 1.22
N THR A 163 28.06 4.53 2.03
CA THR A 163 28.37 3.56 3.09
C THR A 163 27.30 3.54 4.19
N ASN A 164 26.70 4.69 4.51
CA ASN A 164 25.71 4.82 5.59
C ASN A 164 24.30 5.09 5.08
N ASP A 165 24.16 5.65 3.88
CA ASP A 165 22.87 6.14 3.36
C ASP A 165 22.22 5.21 2.32
N GLY A 166 22.93 4.17 1.85
CA GLY A 166 22.45 3.22 0.83
C GLY A 166 22.80 3.64 -0.60
N VAL A 167 21.91 3.36 -1.55
CA VAL A 167 21.99 3.87 -2.92
C VAL A 167 21.18 5.16 -3.03
N LEU A 168 21.78 6.22 -3.58
CA LEU A 168 21.08 7.49 -3.78
C LEU A 168 20.09 7.32 -4.94
N ASP A 169 18.85 7.75 -4.73
CA ASP A 169 17.86 7.77 -5.79
C ASP A 169 18.37 8.57 -7.00
N SER A 170 18.04 8.12 -8.22
CA SER A 170 18.60 8.73 -9.44
C SER A 170 18.18 10.19 -9.64
N GLU A 171 16.97 10.58 -9.20
CA GLU A 171 16.54 11.97 -9.27
C GLU A 171 17.39 12.81 -8.31
N LEU A 172 17.57 12.35 -7.07
CA LEU A 172 18.42 13.01 -6.08
C LEU A 172 19.89 13.08 -6.53
N ALA A 173 20.40 12.03 -7.17
CA ALA A 173 21.76 11.99 -7.68
C ALA A 173 22.02 13.06 -8.74
N SER A 174 21.03 13.36 -9.59
CA SER A 174 21.11 14.40 -10.61
C SER A 174 21.25 15.81 -10.04
N TRP A 175 20.91 16.01 -8.76
CA TRP A 175 20.96 17.30 -8.06
C TRP A 175 22.19 17.48 -7.19
N LYS A 176 23.01 16.43 -7.05
CA LYS A 176 24.21 16.44 -6.21
C LYS A 176 25.18 17.54 -6.64
N GLU A 177 25.40 17.67 -7.95
CA GLU A 177 26.25 18.72 -8.51
C GLU A 177 25.56 20.09 -8.41
N GLY A 178 26.18 21.00 -7.65
CA GLY A 178 25.61 22.32 -7.40
C GLY A 178 24.53 22.36 -6.31
N ALA A 179 24.39 21.31 -5.49
CA ALA A 179 23.40 21.28 -4.41
C ALA A 179 23.47 22.51 -3.48
N ASP A 180 24.69 22.99 -3.18
CA ASP A 180 24.88 24.13 -2.28
C ASP A 180 24.41 25.46 -2.89
N SER A 181 24.68 25.66 -4.19
CA SER A 181 24.33 26.89 -4.92
C SER A 181 22.88 26.93 -5.37
N LYS A 182 22.30 25.76 -5.68
CA LYS A 182 20.92 25.65 -6.21
C LYS A 182 19.85 25.42 -5.16
N ALA A 183 20.20 25.08 -3.91
CA ALA A 183 19.20 24.72 -2.90
C ALA A 183 18.08 25.77 -2.74
N ASN A 184 18.39 27.07 -2.79
CA ASN A 184 17.39 28.13 -2.63
C ASN A 184 16.39 28.24 -3.80
N SER A 185 16.80 27.88 -5.01
CA SER A 185 15.92 27.90 -6.20
C SER A 185 15.23 26.56 -6.42
N ASP A 186 15.89 25.45 -6.07
CA ASP A 186 15.51 24.10 -6.52
C ASP A 186 14.95 23.22 -5.39
N TRP A 187 14.87 23.71 -4.14
CA TRP A 187 14.31 22.95 -3.01
C TRP A 187 12.91 22.36 -3.29
N GLY A 188 12.10 23.02 -4.14
CA GLY A 188 10.78 22.53 -4.54
C GLY A 188 10.83 21.24 -5.36
N ASN A 189 11.98 20.89 -5.95
CA ASN A 189 12.19 19.58 -6.57
C ASN A 189 12.23 18.48 -5.50
N LEU A 190 12.98 18.71 -4.43
CA LEU A 190 13.06 17.78 -3.31
C LEU A 190 11.72 17.64 -2.59
N GLN A 191 10.99 18.73 -2.38
CA GLN A 191 9.63 18.67 -1.83
C GLN A 191 8.73 17.75 -2.66
N ARG A 192 8.67 17.96 -3.98
CA ARG A 192 7.81 17.16 -4.88
C ARG A 192 8.23 15.70 -4.91
N TRP A 193 9.54 15.43 -4.90
CA TRP A 193 10.06 14.07 -4.82
C TRP A 193 9.60 13.38 -3.53
N CYS A 194 9.76 14.03 -2.38
CA CYS A 194 9.29 13.51 -1.10
C CYS A 194 7.77 13.23 -1.12
N GLU A 195 6.97 14.19 -1.58
CA GLU A 195 5.51 14.09 -1.64
C GLU A 195 5.03 13.00 -2.61
N GLY A 196 5.74 12.80 -3.72
CA GLY A 196 5.46 11.73 -4.68
C GLY A 196 5.58 10.32 -4.09
N HIS A 197 6.36 10.16 -3.02
CA HIS A 197 6.60 8.86 -2.39
C HIS A 197 5.86 8.65 -1.06
N TYR A 198 5.25 9.68 -0.49
CA TYR A 198 4.62 9.59 0.83
C TYR A 198 3.49 8.57 0.94
N GLU A 199 2.62 8.53 -0.06
CA GLU A 199 1.46 7.64 -0.08
C GLU A 199 1.81 6.22 -0.58
N SER A 200 3.07 5.98 -0.98
CA SER A 200 3.50 4.64 -1.38
C SER A 200 3.52 3.71 -0.16
N PRO A 201 3.03 2.47 -0.29
CA PRO A 201 3.07 1.51 0.80
C PRO A 201 4.50 1.26 1.27
N PHE A 202 4.71 1.19 2.57
CA PHE A 202 5.99 0.85 3.16
C PHE A 202 6.35 -0.61 2.87
N LYS A 203 7.49 -0.80 2.19
CA LYS A 203 7.99 -2.12 1.76
C LYS A 203 9.24 -2.58 2.53
N GLY A 204 9.47 -2.03 3.72
CA GLY A 204 10.69 -2.27 4.48
C GLY A 204 11.75 -1.18 4.30
N ILE A 205 12.91 -1.37 4.92
CA ILE A 205 14.02 -0.39 4.92
C ILE A 205 14.81 -0.47 3.61
N THR A 206 14.16 -0.11 2.50
CA THR A 206 14.77 0.01 1.17
C THR A 206 15.66 1.23 1.08
N ASP A 207 16.47 1.33 0.02
CA ASP A 207 17.25 2.54 -0.23
C ASP A 207 16.36 3.76 -0.45
N LEU A 208 15.21 3.61 -1.12
CA LEU A 208 14.20 4.68 -1.20
C LEU A 208 13.77 5.15 0.19
N PHE A 209 13.47 4.23 1.11
CA PHE A 209 13.09 4.60 2.47
C PHE A 209 14.22 5.34 3.21
N LYS A 210 15.48 4.91 3.05
CA LYS A 210 16.64 5.61 3.64
C LYS A 210 16.78 7.03 3.08
N ASN A 211 16.65 7.20 1.77
CA ASN A 211 16.67 8.52 1.12
C ASN A 211 15.53 9.41 1.64
N LEU A 212 14.30 8.88 1.74
CA LEU A 212 13.16 9.62 2.28
C LEU A 212 13.38 10.00 3.75
N LYS A 213 13.90 9.08 4.56
CA LYS A 213 14.24 9.36 5.96
C LYS A 213 15.27 10.48 6.08
N LYS A 214 16.30 10.47 5.24
CA LYS A 214 17.37 11.47 5.26
C LYS A 214 16.91 12.85 4.78
N TYR A 215 16.21 12.91 3.66
CA TYR A 215 15.96 14.19 2.98
C TYR A 215 14.54 14.75 3.21
N CYS A 216 13.59 13.92 3.62
CA CYS A 216 12.19 14.30 3.76
C CYS A 216 11.73 14.39 5.22
N THR A 217 12.68 14.36 6.17
CA THR A 217 12.38 14.56 7.58
C THR A 217 13.27 15.64 8.19
N LYS A 218 12.77 16.27 9.25
CA LYS A 218 13.56 17.08 10.17
C LYS A 218 13.81 16.26 11.43
N THR A 219 15.08 16.07 11.75
CA THR A 219 15.54 15.57 13.04
C THR A 219 16.35 16.68 13.69
N SER A 220 15.91 17.14 14.87
CA SER A 220 16.59 18.20 15.64
C SER A 220 17.85 17.67 16.30
#